data_AF-A0A428Y8Z9-F1
#
_entry.id   AF-A0A428Y8Z9-F1
#
_cell.length_a   1.000
_cell.length_b   1.000
_cell.length_c   1.000
_cell.angle_alpha   90.00
_cell.angle_beta   90.00
_cell.angle_gamma   90.00
#
_symmetry.space_group_name_H-M   'P 1'
#
loop_
_entity.id
_entity.type
_entity.pdbx_description
1 polymer ?
#
loop_
_entity_poly.entity_id
_entity_poly.type
_entity_poly.pdbx_seq_one_letter_code
_entity_poly.pdbx_strand_id
1 'polypeptide(L)'
;MPEQPDPDFLERRKNAFQAYYENMPLRRTARPRGIDMQLYRRLQWGGLINFHMLDTRQYRDDQACGDGVKPNCDARLEPTRSITGEEQERWLLDGLRRSRARWDVLGQQVFFSQIDLTPGVNQGYNMDAWDGYKANRDRIAEGLGKTRNGVVLTGDVHRHWAAETKSDYTDPTSPGLATEFVTTSITSGGDGNDDANAGVLAENPHVKFYKNRRGYIRTRFTTDELRADYRILPYVRQPGGEVTTAASFVVADRDRSLHPA
;
A
#
# COMPACT_ATOMS: atom_id res chain seq x y z
N MET A 1 -11.57 2.47 -15.29
CA MET A 1 -13.01 2.88 -15.24
C MET A 1 -13.78 1.66 -14.78
N PRO A 2 -14.80 1.79 -13.92
CA PRO A 2 -15.64 0.64 -13.56
C PRO A 2 -16.28 0.04 -14.81
N GLU A 3 -16.48 -1.28 -14.86
CA GLU A 3 -17.19 -1.93 -15.99
C GLU A 3 -18.66 -1.51 -16.02
N GLN A 4 -19.25 -1.26 -14.84
CA GLN A 4 -20.61 -0.77 -14.66
C GLN A 4 -20.61 0.55 -13.87
N PRO A 5 -20.23 1.68 -14.50
CA PRO A 5 -20.20 2.95 -13.81
C PRO A 5 -21.63 3.48 -13.57
N ASP A 6 -21.82 4.18 -12.46
CA ASP A 6 -22.97 5.06 -12.27
C ASP A 6 -23.07 6.02 -13.48
N PRO A 7 -24.28 6.33 -14.01
CA PRO A 7 -24.46 7.23 -15.15
C PRO A 7 -23.70 8.57 -15.03
N ASP A 8 -23.57 9.11 -13.81
CA ASP A 8 -22.91 10.39 -13.55
C ASP A 8 -21.45 10.25 -13.10
N PHE A 9 -20.87 9.04 -13.15
CA PHE A 9 -19.53 8.76 -12.62
C PHE A 9 -18.45 9.68 -13.21
N LEU A 10 -18.47 9.91 -14.51
CA LEU A 10 -17.46 10.74 -15.18
C LEU A 10 -17.56 12.21 -14.77
N GLU A 11 -18.77 12.77 -14.71
CA GLU A 11 -18.97 14.15 -14.27
C GLU A 11 -18.63 14.29 -12.78
N ARG A 12 -19.01 13.31 -11.95
CA ARG A 12 -18.61 13.24 -10.54
C ARG A 12 -17.09 13.18 -10.38
N ARG A 13 -16.38 12.38 -11.18
CA ARG A 13 -14.91 12.27 -11.16
C ARG A 13 -14.25 13.59 -11.55
N LYS A 14 -14.71 14.25 -12.61
CA LYS A 14 -14.24 15.59 -13.02
C LYS A 14 -14.40 16.60 -11.89
N ASN A 15 -15.58 16.67 -11.29
CA ASN A 15 -15.87 17.61 -10.20
C ASN A 15 -15.05 17.29 -8.93
N ALA A 16 -14.87 16.01 -8.62
CA ALA A 16 -14.04 15.56 -7.49
C ALA A 16 -12.56 15.92 -7.68
N PHE A 17 -11.99 15.74 -8.88
CA PHE A 17 -10.62 16.12 -9.17
C PHE A 17 -10.42 17.64 -9.12
N GLN A 18 -11.39 18.43 -9.60
CA GLN A 18 -11.36 19.89 -9.45
C GLN A 18 -11.33 20.28 -7.96
N ALA A 19 -12.26 19.77 -7.15
CA ALA A 19 -12.31 20.06 -5.73
C ALA A 19 -11.04 19.60 -4.98
N TYR A 20 -10.50 18.42 -5.33
CA TYR A 20 -9.25 17.93 -4.75
C TYR A 20 -8.08 18.86 -5.06
N TYR A 21 -7.94 19.31 -6.30
CA TYR A 21 -6.90 20.27 -6.70
C TYR A 21 -7.02 21.61 -5.97
N GLU A 22 -8.24 22.14 -5.84
CA GLU A 22 -8.50 23.43 -5.19
C GLU A 22 -8.19 23.43 -3.69
N ASN A 23 -8.27 22.27 -3.04
CA ASN A 23 -8.11 22.13 -1.59
C ASN A 23 -6.81 21.45 -1.17
N MET A 24 -5.96 21.04 -2.12
CA MET A 24 -4.67 20.42 -1.85
C MET A 24 -3.52 21.27 -2.37
N PRO A 25 -2.37 21.32 -1.68
CA PRO A 25 -1.22 22.14 -2.08
C PRO A 25 -0.44 21.49 -3.23
N LEU A 26 -1.08 21.32 -4.39
CA LEU A 26 -0.51 20.68 -5.57
C LEU A 26 0.11 21.70 -6.52
N ARG A 27 1.12 21.25 -7.27
CA ARG A 27 1.71 22.07 -8.35
C ARG A 27 0.72 22.22 -9.49
N ARG A 28 0.85 23.29 -10.27
CA ARG A 28 0.05 23.55 -11.49
C ARG A 28 0.06 22.39 -12.50
N THR A 29 1.12 21.57 -12.52
CA THR A 29 1.20 20.36 -13.36
C THR A 29 0.13 19.31 -13.03
N ALA A 30 -0.41 19.33 -11.81
CA ALA A 30 -1.50 18.46 -11.39
C ALA A 30 -2.89 19.08 -11.62
N ARG A 31 -2.99 20.26 -12.26
CA ARG A 31 -4.30 20.85 -12.57
C ARG A 31 -5.12 19.87 -13.43
N PRO A 32 -6.34 19.50 -13.03
CA PRO A 32 -7.13 18.52 -13.76
C PRO A 32 -7.55 19.03 -15.14
N ARG A 33 -7.74 18.09 -16.07
CA ARG A 33 -8.23 18.29 -17.43
C ARG A 33 -9.39 17.33 -17.65
N GLY A 34 -10.62 17.82 -17.45
CA GLY A 34 -11.81 16.98 -17.50
C GLY A 34 -11.76 15.89 -16.43
N ILE A 35 -11.79 14.63 -16.86
CA ILE A 35 -11.77 13.46 -15.98
C ILE A 35 -10.36 13.00 -15.62
N ASP A 36 -9.31 13.71 -16.06
CA ASP A 36 -7.92 13.30 -15.88
C ASP A 36 -7.13 14.28 -15.03
N MET A 37 -6.28 13.74 -14.17
CA MET A 37 -5.43 14.52 -13.26
C MET A 37 -4.06 13.85 -13.10
N GLN A 38 -2.96 14.55 -13.32
CA GLN A 38 -1.63 13.97 -13.08
C GLN A 38 -1.29 14.02 -11.59
N LEU A 39 -1.56 12.93 -10.87
CA LEU A 39 -1.27 12.82 -9.43
C LEU A 39 0.01 12.05 -9.11
N TYR A 40 0.25 10.94 -9.81
CA TYR A 40 1.46 10.15 -9.57
C TYR A 40 2.71 10.96 -9.93
N ARG A 41 3.75 10.83 -9.11
CA ARG A 41 4.95 11.68 -9.22
C ARG A 41 6.10 11.11 -8.42
N ARG A 42 7.31 11.58 -8.71
CA ARG A 42 8.53 11.24 -7.96
C ARG A 42 9.02 12.45 -7.19
N LEU A 43 9.37 12.25 -5.93
CA LEU A 43 10.01 13.25 -5.08
C LEU A 43 11.35 12.67 -4.58
N GLN A 44 12.38 13.49 -4.49
CA GLN A 44 13.70 13.05 -4.05
C GLN A 44 14.12 13.82 -2.80
N TRP A 45 14.68 13.10 -1.84
CA TRP A 45 15.30 13.66 -0.65
C TRP A 45 16.82 13.43 -0.70
N GLY A 46 17.51 14.28 -1.47
CA GLY A 46 18.93 14.10 -1.78
C GLY A 46 19.21 12.71 -2.36
N GLY A 47 20.31 12.09 -1.93
CA GLY A 47 20.63 10.69 -2.24
C GLY A 47 20.01 9.67 -1.28
N LEU A 48 19.20 10.12 -0.31
CA LEU A 48 18.67 9.26 0.75
C LEU A 48 17.41 8.52 0.27
N ILE A 49 16.39 9.25 -0.16
CA ILE A 49 15.08 8.66 -0.48
C ILE A 49 14.61 9.10 -1.86
N ASN A 50 14.13 8.14 -2.65
CA ASN A 50 13.21 8.39 -3.74
C ASN A 50 11.80 7.99 -3.30
N PHE A 51 10.88 8.95 -3.23
CA PHE A 51 9.45 8.68 -3.07
C PHE A 51 8.80 8.55 -4.44
N HIS A 52 8.27 7.37 -4.74
CA HIS A 52 7.45 7.09 -5.91
C HIS A 52 5.98 7.10 -5.46
N MET A 53 5.31 8.24 -5.64
CA MET A 53 3.92 8.40 -5.24
C MET A 53 3.01 7.89 -6.36
N LEU A 54 2.21 6.85 -6.09
CA LEU A 54 1.31 6.23 -7.05
C LEU A 54 -0.12 6.78 -6.99
N ASP A 55 -0.85 6.50 -8.06
CA ASP A 55 -2.31 6.60 -8.18
C ASP A 55 -2.83 5.26 -8.70
N THR A 56 -3.40 4.47 -7.80
CA THR A 56 -3.96 3.13 -8.10
C THR A 56 -5.48 3.16 -8.28
N ARG A 57 -6.08 4.34 -8.51
CA ARG A 57 -7.52 4.50 -8.73
C ARG A 57 -7.84 4.96 -10.14
N GLN A 58 -7.10 5.92 -10.68
CA GLN A 58 -7.47 6.58 -11.92
C GLN A 58 -7.39 5.66 -13.15
N TYR A 59 -6.41 4.75 -13.16
CA TYR A 59 -5.99 3.96 -14.33
C TYR A 59 -6.26 2.45 -14.20
N ARG A 60 -6.83 2.00 -13.07
CA ARG A 60 -7.07 0.59 -12.80
C ARG A 60 -8.17 0.01 -13.71
N ASP A 61 -8.03 -1.28 -14.00
CA ASP A 61 -9.14 -2.12 -14.42
C ASP A 61 -10.11 -2.34 -13.25
N ASP A 62 -11.34 -2.74 -13.56
CA ASP A 62 -12.37 -3.00 -12.55
C ASP A 62 -11.97 -4.16 -11.61
N GLN A 63 -12.55 -4.21 -10.42
CA GLN A 63 -12.23 -5.22 -9.41
C GLN A 63 -12.63 -6.62 -9.91
N ALA A 64 -11.74 -7.60 -9.74
CA ALA A 64 -12.01 -8.97 -10.15
C ALA A 64 -13.15 -9.59 -9.33
N CYS A 65 -13.84 -10.57 -9.93
CA CYS A 65 -14.69 -11.52 -9.20
C CYS A 65 -15.81 -10.87 -8.37
N GLY A 66 -16.28 -9.69 -8.81
CA GLY A 66 -17.38 -8.95 -8.20
C GLY A 66 -17.00 -8.21 -6.91
N ASP A 67 -15.73 -7.82 -6.76
CA ASP A 67 -15.18 -7.03 -5.66
C ASP A 67 -15.28 -7.68 -4.25
N GLY A 68 -14.70 -7.06 -3.22
CA GLY A 68 -14.70 -7.53 -1.84
C GLY A 68 -13.69 -8.65 -1.58
N VAL A 69 -13.87 -9.36 -0.47
CA VAL A 69 -13.06 -10.54 -0.15
C VAL A 69 -13.65 -11.75 -0.85
N LYS A 70 -12.88 -12.33 -1.77
CA LYS A 70 -13.31 -13.45 -2.61
C LYS A 70 -12.32 -14.61 -2.54
N PRO A 71 -12.78 -15.85 -2.75
CA PRO A 71 -11.90 -16.98 -3.00
C PRO A 71 -10.94 -16.70 -4.15
N ASN A 72 -9.88 -17.51 -4.24
CA ASN A 72 -8.99 -17.49 -5.39
C ASN A 72 -9.80 -17.68 -6.68
N CYS A 73 -9.53 -16.86 -7.71
CA CYS A 73 -10.24 -16.89 -8.98
C CYS A 73 -9.32 -16.51 -10.14
N ASP A 74 -9.59 -17.00 -11.34
CA ASP A 74 -8.70 -16.81 -12.50
C ASP A 74 -8.53 -15.33 -12.87
N ALA A 75 -9.60 -14.54 -12.75
CA ALA A 75 -9.55 -13.12 -13.11
C ALA A 75 -8.54 -12.31 -12.27
N ARG A 76 -8.28 -12.65 -11.00
CA ARG A 76 -7.24 -11.94 -10.22
C ARG A 76 -5.81 -12.35 -10.61
N LEU A 77 -5.65 -13.47 -11.31
CA LEU A 77 -4.38 -14.00 -11.80
C LEU A 77 -4.06 -13.58 -13.24
N GLU A 78 -5.03 -13.01 -13.94
CA GLU A 78 -4.92 -12.59 -15.34
C GLU A 78 -3.69 -11.68 -15.57
N PRO A 79 -2.74 -12.06 -16.44
CA PRO A 79 -1.48 -11.34 -16.63
C PRO A 79 -1.63 -9.88 -17.08
N THR A 80 -2.71 -9.61 -17.80
CA THR A 80 -2.98 -8.32 -18.44
C THR A 80 -3.66 -7.31 -17.52
N ARG A 81 -4.27 -7.75 -16.41
CA ARG A 81 -4.96 -6.84 -15.48
C ARG A 81 -3.99 -5.93 -14.73
N SER A 82 -4.37 -4.67 -14.60
CA SER A 82 -3.51 -3.61 -14.06
C SER A 82 -4.26 -2.70 -13.08
N ILE A 83 -3.57 -2.34 -12.00
CA ILE A 83 -4.05 -1.32 -11.04
C ILE A 83 -3.45 0.07 -11.34
N THR A 84 -2.31 0.08 -12.03
CA THR A 84 -1.51 1.29 -12.30
C THR A 84 -1.72 1.82 -13.72
N GLY A 85 -2.17 0.97 -14.65
CA GLY A 85 -2.10 1.23 -16.08
C GLY A 85 -0.67 1.14 -16.62
N GLU A 86 -0.55 0.95 -17.93
CA GLU A 86 0.73 0.66 -18.59
C GLU A 86 1.77 1.79 -18.43
N GLU A 87 1.34 3.04 -18.57
CA GLU A 87 2.24 4.20 -18.54
C GLU A 87 2.87 4.41 -17.16
N GLN A 88 2.07 4.33 -16.10
CA GLN A 88 2.55 4.48 -14.72
C GLN A 88 3.40 3.28 -14.31
N GLU A 89 3.04 2.05 -14.69
CA GLU A 89 3.84 0.86 -14.43
C GLU A 89 5.24 1.02 -15.06
N ARG A 90 5.29 1.37 -16.35
CA ARG A 90 6.56 1.62 -17.05
C ARG A 90 7.37 2.71 -16.37
N TRP A 91 6.76 3.86 -16.07
CA TRP A 91 7.40 4.98 -15.38
C TRP A 91 8.00 4.59 -14.01
N LEU A 92 7.32 3.72 -13.26
CA LEU A 92 7.78 3.23 -11.97
C LEU A 92 8.97 2.31 -12.14
N LEU A 93 8.83 1.25 -12.95
CA LEU A 93 9.88 0.24 -13.15
C LEU A 93 11.17 0.86 -13.72
N ASP A 94 11.04 1.80 -14.66
CA ASP A 94 12.16 2.56 -15.18
C ASP A 94 12.85 3.42 -14.11
N GLY A 95 12.06 4.01 -13.21
CA GLY A 95 12.57 4.78 -12.09
C GLY A 95 13.34 3.92 -11.10
N LEU A 96 12.79 2.77 -10.72
CA LEU A 96 13.42 1.80 -9.84
C LEU A 96 14.73 1.29 -10.45
N ARG A 97 14.73 0.92 -11.74
CA ARG A 97 15.93 0.46 -12.46
C ARG A 97 17.07 1.47 -12.48
N ARG A 98 16.75 2.77 -12.54
CA ARG A 98 17.74 3.86 -12.58
C ARG A 98 18.10 4.41 -11.20
N SER A 99 17.43 3.97 -10.14
CA SER A 99 17.62 4.53 -8.79
C SER A 99 19.03 4.28 -8.27
N ARG A 100 19.58 5.30 -7.60
CA ARG A 100 20.82 5.21 -6.80
C ARG A 100 20.58 5.67 -5.36
N ALA A 101 19.32 5.85 -4.96
CA ALA A 101 18.97 6.27 -3.61
C ALA A 101 19.27 5.15 -2.61
N ARG A 102 19.37 5.51 -1.32
CA ARG A 102 19.43 4.49 -0.25
C ARG A 102 18.08 3.77 -0.13
N TRP A 103 16.97 4.49 -0.22
CA TRP A 103 15.62 3.98 -0.06
C TRP A 103 14.76 4.34 -1.26
N ASP A 104 14.10 3.35 -1.85
CA ASP A 104 13.04 3.55 -2.84
C ASP A 104 11.70 3.24 -2.16
N VAL A 105 10.95 4.30 -1.90
CA VAL A 105 9.70 4.26 -1.13
C VAL A 105 8.52 4.43 -2.07
N LEU A 106 7.67 3.41 -2.14
CA LEU A 106 6.40 3.43 -2.84
C LEU A 106 5.30 3.98 -1.93
N GLY A 107 4.86 5.20 -2.18
CA GLY A 107 3.71 5.78 -1.47
C GLY A 107 2.43 5.50 -2.25
N GLN A 108 1.51 4.70 -1.68
CA GLN A 108 0.33 4.21 -2.41
C GLN A 108 -0.86 3.90 -1.46
N GLN A 109 -1.99 3.51 -2.03
CA GLN A 109 -3.29 3.51 -1.37
C GLN A 109 -3.64 2.20 -0.64
N VAL A 110 -3.50 1.04 -1.28
CA VAL A 110 -4.16 -0.22 -0.89
C VAL A 110 -3.17 -1.34 -0.55
N PHE A 111 -3.55 -2.32 0.28
CA PHE A 111 -2.66 -3.40 0.75
C PHE A 111 -1.87 -4.06 -0.39
N PHE A 112 -0.53 -4.00 -0.33
CA PHE A 112 0.38 -4.41 -1.39
C PHE A 112 0.76 -5.89 -1.30
N SER A 113 1.30 -6.33 -0.16
CA SER A 113 1.71 -7.71 0.04
C SER A 113 0.51 -8.64 0.03
N GLN A 114 0.69 -9.88 -0.43
CA GLN A 114 -0.38 -10.87 -0.39
C GLN A 114 -0.88 -11.06 1.04
N ILE A 115 -2.19 -11.14 1.24
CA ILE A 115 -2.75 -11.47 2.54
C ILE A 115 -4.00 -12.34 2.37
N ASP A 116 -3.95 -13.55 2.93
CA ASP A 116 -5.12 -14.39 3.07
C ASP A 116 -5.96 -13.93 4.27
N LEU A 117 -7.16 -13.44 4.00
CA LEU A 117 -8.08 -12.89 5.00
C LEU A 117 -9.10 -13.93 5.49
N THR A 118 -9.05 -15.17 5.00
CA THR A 118 -9.97 -16.24 5.40
C THR A 118 -9.20 -17.39 6.04
N PRO A 119 -9.13 -17.46 7.39
CA PRO A 119 -8.41 -18.55 8.06
C PRO A 119 -9.00 -19.94 7.75
N GLY A 120 -8.14 -20.96 7.70
CA GLY A 120 -8.50 -22.35 7.46
C GLY A 120 -8.20 -22.85 6.05
N VAL A 121 -8.95 -23.85 5.59
CA VAL A 121 -8.67 -24.57 4.32
C VAL A 121 -8.99 -23.74 3.07
N ASN A 122 -9.79 -22.69 3.21
CA ASN A 122 -10.15 -21.80 2.12
C ASN A 122 -9.29 -20.56 2.19
N GLN A 123 -9.05 -19.93 1.04
CA GLN A 123 -8.32 -18.65 0.98
C GLN A 123 -9.27 -17.53 0.56
N GLY A 124 -9.03 -16.32 1.05
CA GLY A 124 -9.82 -15.14 0.67
C GLY A 124 -8.97 -13.90 0.49
N TYR A 125 -9.12 -13.26 -0.65
CA TYR A 125 -8.30 -12.13 -1.08
C TYR A 125 -9.16 -10.88 -1.33
N ASN A 126 -8.64 -9.70 -0.99
CA ASN A 126 -9.33 -8.44 -1.27
C ASN A 126 -9.15 -8.04 -2.74
N MET A 127 -10.23 -8.11 -3.52
CA MET A 127 -10.22 -7.79 -4.95
C MET A 127 -10.04 -6.29 -5.24
N ASP A 128 -10.26 -5.41 -4.26
CA ASP A 128 -9.98 -3.98 -4.39
C ASP A 128 -8.48 -3.63 -4.23
N ALA A 129 -7.71 -4.51 -3.56
CA ALA A 129 -6.30 -4.33 -3.26
C ALA A 129 -5.39 -5.06 -4.26
N TRP A 130 -4.07 -5.06 -4.01
CA TRP A 130 -3.09 -5.66 -4.94
C TRP A 130 -3.25 -7.18 -5.12
N ASP A 131 -3.88 -7.88 -4.17
CA ASP A 131 -4.22 -9.31 -4.35
C ASP A 131 -5.24 -9.56 -5.47
N GLY A 132 -6.07 -8.55 -5.77
CA GLY A 132 -6.94 -8.55 -6.94
C GLY A 132 -6.21 -8.32 -8.26
N TYR A 133 -4.93 -7.94 -8.25
CA TYR A 133 -4.13 -7.58 -9.44
C TYR A 133 -2.76 -8.26 -9.37
N LYS A 134 -2.74 -9.57 -9.10
CA LYS A 134 -1.53 -10.31 -8.72
C LYS A 134 -0.38 -10.12 -9.71
N ALA A 135 -0.64 -10.27 -11.01
CA ALA A 135 0.40 -10.16 -12.02
C ALA A 135 1.06 -8.76 -12.06
N ASN A 136 0.27 -7.69 -11.91
CA ASN A 136 0.80 -6.32 -11.84
C ASN A 136 1.56 -6.07 -10.53
N ARG A 137 1.06 -6.59 -9.40
CA ARG A 137 1.81 -6.57 -8.12
C ARG A 137 3.18 -7.20 -8.28
N ASP A 138 3.24 -8.42 -8.82
CA ASP A 138 4.46 -9.22 -8.84
C ASP A 138 5.55 -8.55 -9.71
N ARG A 139 5.18 -7.93 -10.84
CA ARG A 139 6.12 -7.14 -11.67
C ARG A 139 6.70 -5.94 -10.90
N ILE A 140 5.87 -5.24 -10.12
CA ILE A 140 6.32 -4.10 -9.31
C ILE A 140 7.16 -4.56 -8.11
N ALA A 141 6.76 -5.64 -7.44
CA ALA A 141 7.51 -6.24 -6.34
C ALA A 141 8.90 -6.69 -6.81
N GLU A 142 9.00 -7.32 -7.98
CA GLU A 142 10.29 -7.68 -8.58
C GLU A 142 11.17 -6.44 -8.86
N GLY A 143 10.56 -5.36 -9.35
CA GLY A 143 11.22 -4.07 -9.53
C GLY A 143 11.78 -3.50 -8.23
N LEU A 144 11.00 -3.54 -7.15
CA LEU A 144 11.44 -3.14 -5.81
C LEU A 144 12.57 -4.04 -5.30
N GLY A 145 12.48 -5.35 -5.54
CA GLY A 145 13.52 -6.32 -5.20
C GLY A 145 14.86 -6.12 -5.92
N LYS A 146 14.92 -5.26 -6.94
CA LYS A 146 16.16 -4.88 -7.65
C LYS A 146 16.78 -3.58 -7.11
N THR A 147 16.09 -2.83 -6.26
CA THR A 147 16.66 -1.63 -5.61
C THR A 147 17.48 -2.02 -4.38
N ARG A 148 18.20 -1.04 -3.81
CA ARG A 148 18.97 -1.26 -2.58
C ARG A 148 18.03 -1.65 -1.43
N ASN A 149 17.03 -0.81 -1.17
CA ASN A 149 16.00 -1.01 -0.17
C ASN A 149 14.63 -0.58 -0.72
N GLY A 150 13.75 -1.56 -0.98
CA GLY A 150 12.36 -1.32 -1.37
C GLY A 150 11.45 -1.22 -0.15
N VAL A 151 10.63 -0.17 -0.09
CA VAL A 151 9.68 0.08 1.00
C VAL A 151 8.33 0.46 0.41
N VAL A 152 7.24 -0.06 0.98
CA VAL A 152 5.88 0.29 0.61
C VAL A 152 5.17 0.94 1.80
N LEU A 153 4.54 2.09 1.56
CA LEU A 153 3.68 2.78 2.52
C LEU A 153 2.24 2.70 2.03
N THR A 154 1.35 2.23 2.91
CA THR A 154 -0.01 1.83 2.53
C THR A 154 -1.04 2.34 3.52
N GLY A 155 -2.30 2.54 3.10
CA GLY A 155 -3.43 2.88 3.97
C GLY A 155 -4.65 1.99 3.70
N ASP A 156 -5.81 2.63 3.46
CA ASP A 156 -7.11 2.03 3.05
C ASP A 156 -7.79 1.11 4.08
N VAL A 157 -7.10 0.08 4.59
CA VAL A 157 -7.73 -1.04 5.32
C VAL A 157 -8.13 -0.74 6.76
N HIS A 158 -7.92 0.50 7.24
CA HIS A 158 -8.30 1.02 8.57
C HIS A 158 -7.71 0.29 9.78
N ARG A 159 -6.69 -0.55 9.57
CA ARG A 159 -5.91 -1.21 10.63
C ARG A 159 -4.43 -1.07 10.30
N HIS A 160 -3.61 -1.11 11.33
CA HIS A 160 -2.18 -1.18 11.15
C HIS A 160 -1.74 -2.60 10.80
N TRP A 161 -0.81 -2.69 9.86
CA TRP A 161 -0.10 -3.94 9.54
C TRP A 161 1.37 -3.66 9.23
N ALA A 162 2.22 -4.65 9.43
CA ALA A 162 3.60 -4.66 8.94
C ALA A 162 3.82 -5.99 8.22
N ALA A 163 4.31 -5.95 6.99
CA ALA A 163 4.48 -7.15 6.17
C ALA A 163 5.81 -7.14 5.41
N GLU A 164 6.31 -8.33 5.12
CA GLU A 164 7.42 -8.55 4.20
C GLU A 164 6.83 -8.95 2.84
N THR A 165 7.18 -8.23 1.79
CA THR A 165 6.82 -8.62 0.42
C THR A 165 7.75 -9.74 -0.02
N LYS A 166 7.18 -10.86 -0.47
CA LYS A 166 7.92 -12.07 -0.87
C LYS A 166 7.90 -12.24 -2.38
N SER A 167 8.92 -12.90 -2.92
CA SER A 167 8.94 -13.33 -4.33
C SER A 167 8.00 -14.49 -4.59
N ASP A 168 7.82 -15.37 -3.61
CA ASP A 168 6.82 -16.43 -3.62
C ASP A 168 6.22 -16.56 -2.21
N TYR A 169 4.92 -16.31 -2.09
CA TYR A 169 4.21 -16.39 -0.80
C TYR A 169 3.87 -17.83 -0.39
N THR A 170 4.01 -18.80 -1.30
CA THR A 170 3.81 -20.23 -1.00
C THR A 170 5.05 -20.89 -0.43
N ASP A 171 6.23 -20.29 -0.65
CA ASP A 171 7.50 -20.71 -0.08
C ASP A 171 7.95 -19.73 1.02
N PRO A 172 7.90 -20.11 2.31
CA PRO A 172 8.34 -19.24 3.40
C PRO A 172 9.82 -18.87 3.32
N THR A 173 10.65 -19.69 2.64
CA THR A 173 12.09 -19.47 2.47
C THR A 173 12.42 -18.54 1.30
N SER A 174 11.44 -18.18 0.47
CA SER A 174 11.65 -17.32 -0.68
C SER A 174 12.22 -15.95 -0.28
N PRO A 175 13.02 -15.29 -1.13
CA PRO A 175 13.63 -14.01 -0.77
C PRO A 175 12.57 -12.91 -0.56
N GLY A 176 12.83 -12.06 0.41
CA GLY A 176 12.11 -10.79 0.60
C GLY A 176 12.50 -9.76 -0.46
N LEU A 177 11.51 -9.06 -1.00
CA LEU A 177 11.66 -8.07 -2.06
C LEU A 177 11.55 -6.64 -1.53
N ALA A 178 10.68 -6.42 -0.54
CA ALA A 178 10.44 -5.13 0.09
C ALA A 178 9.81 -5.32 1.47
N THR A 179 9.74 -4.25 2.25
CA THR A 179 8.91 -4.19 3.47
C THR A 179 7.72 -3.27 3.25
N GLU A 180 6.58 -3.61 3.85
CA GLU A 180 5.36 -2.84 3.76
C GLU A 180 4.90 -2.40 5.16
N PHE A 181 4.63 -1.10 5.27
CA PHE A 181 4.07 -0.47 6.46
C PHE A 181 2.67 0.06 6.15
N VAL A 182 1.66 -0.66 6.63
CA VAL A 182 0.26 -0.30 6.46
C VAL A 182 -0.20 0.54 7.64
N THR A 183 -0.55 1.80 7.38
CA THR A 183 -1.11 2.69 8.39
C THR A 183 -2.59 2.43 8.61
N THR A 184 -3.02 2.50 9.86
CA THR A 184 -4.44 2.63 10.20
C THR A 184 -5.03 3.93 9.63
N SER A 185 -6.35 4.05 9.71
CA SER A 185 -7.08 5.30 9.53
C SER A 185 -6.81 6.31 10.67
N ILE A 186 -6.91 7.60 10.31
CA ILE A 186 -6.96 8.68 11.30
C ILE A 186 -8.23 8.52 12.18
N THR A 187 -9.39 8.24 11.59
CA THR A 187 -10.66 8.08 12.34
C THR A 187 -11.62 7.00 11.82
N SER A 188 -11.56 6.61 10.55
CA SER A 188 -12.48 5.61 9.96
C SER A 188 -12.51 4.32 10.77
N GLY A 189 -13.71 3.79 11.06
CA GLY A 189 -13.89 2.61 11.92
C GLY A 189 -14.02 2.92 13.43
N GLY A 190 -13.88 4.20 13.84
CA GLY A 190 -14.06 4.61 15.24
C GLY A 190 -12.91 4.16 16.14
N ASP A 191 -13.19 3.89 17.42
CA ASP A 191 -12.14 3.62 18.43
C ASP A 191 -11.33 2.34 18.19
N GLY A 192 -11.88 1.42 17.38
CA GLY A 192 -11.27 0.12 17.14
C GLY A 192 -11.46 -0.84 18.31
N ASN A 193 -10.57 -1.82 18.41
CA ASN A 193 -10.59 -2.84 19.46
C ASN A 193 -9.19 -3.46 19.62
N ASP A 194 -9.07 -4.38 20.58
CA ASP A 194 -7.84 -5.13 20.83
C ASP A 194 -7.89 -6.57 20.31
N ASP A 195 -8.71 -6.83 19.29
CA ASP A 195 -8.62 -8.08 18.54
C ASP A 195 -7.21 -8.23 17.97
N ALA A 196 -6.60 -9.40 18.19
CA ALA A 196 -5.26 -9.71 17.72
C ALA A 196 -5.25 -10.20 16.26
N ASN A 197 -6.41 -10.58 15.71
CA ASN A 197 -6.55 -11.18 14.39
C ASN A 197 -5.62 -12.38 14.17
N ALA A 198 -5.48 -13.20 15.22
CA ALA A 198 -4.48 -14.27 15.31
C ALA A 198 -4.65 -15.34 14.21
N GLY A 199 -5.90 -15.62 13.81
CA GLY A 199 -6.18 -16.55 12.71
C GLY A 199 -5.57 -16.09 11.39
N VAL A 200 -5.74 -14.82 11.03
CA VAL A 200 -5.14 -14.27 9.80
C VAL A 200 -3.62 -14.24 9.90
N LEU A 201 -3.06 -13.84 11.05
CA LEU A 201 -1.60 -13.83 11.21
C LEU A 201 -0.98 -15.24 11.12
N ALA A 202 -1.67 -16.28 11.59
CA ALA A 202 -1.20 -17.65 11.49
C ALA A 202 -1.08 -18.15 10.03
N GLU A 203 -2.00 -17.74 9.15
CA GLU A 203 -1.96 -18.09 7.72
C GLU A 203 -0.93 -17.27 6.92
N ASN A 204 -0.45 -16.15 7.47
CA ASN A 204 0.37 -15.17 6.76
C ASN A 204 1.70 -14.90 7.50
N PRO A 205 2.66 -15.84 7.48
CA PRO A 205 3.88 -15.75 8.28
C PRO A 205 4.80 -14.56 7.91
N HIS A 206 4.63 -13.98 6.72
CA HIS A 206 5.31 -12.76 6.28
C HIS A 206 4.70 -11.47 6.87
N VAL A 207 3.52 -11.53 7.48
CA VAL A 207 2.88 -10.42 8.19
C VAL A 207 3.30 -10.47 9.66
N LYS A 208 4.02 -9.44 10.12
CA LYS A 208 4.67 -9.40 11.44
C LYS A 208 3.90 -8.60 12.48
N PHE A 209 2.87 -7.86 12.07
CA PHE A 209 2.13 -6.98 12.97
C PHE A 209 0.69 -6.78 12.52
N TYR A 210 -0.20 -6.65 13.50
CA TYR A 210 -1.57 -6.18 13.34
C TYR A 210 -1.96 -5.32 14.54
N LYS A 211 -2.67 -4.20 14.30
CA LYS A 211 -3.37 -3.49 15.37
C LYS A 211 -4.61 -2.75 14.85
N ASN A 212 -5.73 -2.94 15.53
CA ASN A 212 -6.98 -2.24 15.24
C ASN A 212 -7.20 -1.02 16.15
N ARG A 213 -6.25 -0.08 16.15
CA ARG A 213 -6.37 1.22 16.82
C ARG A 213 -6.04 2.33 15.83
N ARG A 214 -6.64 3.51 16.01
CA ARG A 214 -6.47 4.68 15.13
C ARG A 214 -5.15 5.38 15.39
N GLY A 215 -4.70 6.18 14.44
CA GLY A 215 -3.43 6.91 14.54
C GLY A 215 -2.70 6.99 13.21
N TYR A 216 -1.38 6.87 13.24
CA TYR A 216 -0.51 7.08 12.09
C TYR A 216 0.82 6.33 12.25
N ILE A 217 1.61 6.23 11.18
CA ILE A 217 2.98 5.73 11.26
C ILE A 217 3.95 6.92 11.22
N ARG A 218 4.95 6.90 12.11
CA ARG A 218 6.08 7.83 12.06
C ARG A 218 7.31 7.08 11.58
N THR A 219 7.85 7.47 10.44
CA THR A 219 9.06 6.87 9.87
C THR A 219 10.28 7.77 10.06
N ARG A 220 11.43 7.19 10.37
CA ARG A 220 12.75 7.83 10.36
C ARG A 220 13.67 7.07 9.43
N PHE A 221 14.20 7.74 8.42
CA PHE A 221 15.16 7.19 7.47
C PHE A 221 16.56 7.73 7.76
N THR A 222 17.55 6.85 7.79
CA THR A 222 18.98 7.17 7.82
C THR A 222 19.67 6.43 6.67
N THR A 223 20.98 6.58 6.53
CA THR A 223 21.73 5.78 5.55
C THR A 223 21.78 4.30 5.90
N ASP A 224 21.56 3.97 7.18
CA ASP A 224 21.86 2.66 7.75
C ASP A 224 20.58 1.90 8.15
N GLU A 225 19.48 2.61 8.37
CA GLU A 225 18.19 2.01 8.73
C GLU A 225 16.98 2.88 8.35
N LEU A 226 15.85 2.21 8.19
CA LEU A 226 14.51 2.77 8.32
C LEU A 226 13.90 2.27 9.64
N ARG A 227 13.45 3.19 10.49
CA ARG A 227 12.60 2.89 11.65
C ARG A 227 11.15 3.34 11.39
N ALA A 228 10.17 2.49 11.70
CA ALA A 228 8.74 2.79 11.65
C ALA A 228 8.09 2.58 13.02
N ASP A 229 7.58 3.67 13.61
CA ASP A 229 6.83 3.65 14.87
C ASP A 229 5.32 3.70 14.56
N TYR A 230 4.58 2.71 15.05
CA TYR A 230 3.12 2.62 14.92
C TYR A 230 2.46 3.41 16.06
N ARG A 231 2.02 4.63 15.76
CA ARG A 231 1.48 5.58 16.74
C ARG A 231 -0.03 5.42 16.83
N ILE A 232 -0.53 5.06 18.01
CA ILE A 232 -1.94 4.76 18.21
C ILE A 232 -2.60 5.67 19.25
N LEU A 233 -3.90 5.85 19.14
CA LEU A 233 -4.77 6.43 20.15
C LEU A 233 -5.70 5.36 20.74
N PRO A 234 -6.08 5.47 22.03
CA PRO A 234 -7.05 4.55 22.65
C PRO A 234 -8.48 4.74 22.12
N TYR A 235 -8.82 5.96 21.70
CA TYR A 235 -10.13 6.33 21.16
C TYR A 235 -10.01 7.56 20.25
N VAL A 236 -11.02 7.77 19.41
CA VAL A 236 -11.18 8.94 18.52
C VAL A 236 -12.60 9.50 18.49
N ARG A 237 -13.57 8.84 19.13
CA ARG A 237 -14.96 9.34 19.22
C ARG A 237 -15.12 10.55 20.14
N GLN A 238 -14.12 10.85 20.95
CA GLN A 238 -14.05 12.04 21.79
C GLN A 238 -12.63 12.63 21.76
N PRO A 239 -12.48 13.94 22.00
CA PRO A 239 -11.16 14.57 22.13
C PRO A 239 -10.35 14.03 23.31
N GLY A 240 -9.02 14.26 23.30
CA GLY A 240 -8.15 14.02 24.46
C GLY A 240 -7.44 12.66 24.50
N GLY A 241 -7.54 11.85 23.44
CA GLY A 241 -6.80 10.58 23.36
C GLY A 241 -5.29 10.82 23.32
N GLU A 242 -4.54 10.19 24.23
CA GLU A 242 -3.08 10.24 24.26
C GLU A 242 -2.47 9.30 23.22
N VAL A 243 -1.43 9.78 22.51
CA VAL A 243 -0.75 8.99 21.48
C VAL A 243 0.39 8.16 22.08
N THR A 244 0.34 6.84 21.90
CA THR A 244 1.39 5.90 22.34
C THR A 244 2.00 5.15 21.14
N THR A 245 3.14 4.48 21.34
CA THR A 245 3.69 3.56 20.31
C THR A 245 3.19 2.16 20.60
N ALA A 246 2.46 1.55 19.66
CA ALA A 246 2.02 0.16 19.76
C ALA A 246 3.14 -0.83 19.45
N ALA A 247 3.95 -0.52 18.45
CA ALA A 247 5.10 -1.30 18.02
C ALA A 247 6.09 -0.41 17.27
N SER A 248 7.35 -0.82 17.24
CA SER A 248 8.40 -0.21 16.42
C SER A 248 9.10 -1.30 15.62
N PHE A 249 9.34 -1.04 14.34
CA PHE A 249 10.10 -1.91 13.46
C PHE A 249 11.29 -1.18 12.87
N VAL A 250 12.40 -1.89 12.69
CA VAL A 250 13.60 -1.44 12.00
C VAL A 250 13.86 -2.34 10.79
N VAL A 251 14.27 -1.70 9.71
CA VAL A 251 14.77 -2.33 8.48
C VAL A 251 16.17 -1.80 8.29
N ALA A 252 17.17 -2.65 8.45
CA ALA A 252 18.57 -2.27 8.26
C ALA A 252 18.88 -2.10 6.76
N ASP A 253 19.90 -1.33 6.42
CA ASP A 253 20.34 -1.17 5.05
C ASP A 253 20.73 -2.52 4.42
N ARG A 254 20.15 -2.80 3.25
CA ARG A 254 20.23 -4.07 2.50
C ARG A 254 19.62 -5.27 3.21
N ASP A 255 18.88 -5.05 4.28
CA ASP A 255 18.02 -6.03 4.90
C ASP A 255 16.57 -5.73 4.49
N ARG A 256 15.85 -6.74 4.01
CA ARG A 256 14.46 -6.62 3.54
C ARG A 256 13.47 -7.28 4.48
N SER A 257 13.90 -7.54 5.71
CA SER A 257 13.10 -8.10 6.78
C SER A 257 12.75 -7.06 7.84
N LEU A 258 11.67 -7.33 8.57
CA LEU A 258 11.18 -6.50 9.66
C LEU A 258 11.73 -7.00 10.99
N HIS A 259 12.50 -6.16 11.68
CA HIS A 259 13.03 -6.45 13.01
C HIS A 259 12.33 -5.59 14.07
N PRO A 260 11.92 -6.14 15.23
CA PRO A 260 11.48 -5.33 16.36
C PRO A 260 12.59 -4.36 16.79
N ALA A 261 12.21 -3.11 17.07
CA ALA A 261 13.14 -2.02 17.45
C ALA A 261 13.24 -1.76 18.96
#